data_AF-X1APL2-F1
#
_entry.id   AF-X1APL2-F1
#
_cell.length_a   1.000
_cell.length_b   1.000
_cell.length_c   1.000
_cell.angle_alpha   90.00
_cell.angle_beta   90.00
_cell.angle_gamma   90.00
#
_symmetry.space_group_name_H-M   'P 1'
#
loop_
_entity.id
_entity.type
_entity.pdbx_description
1 polymer ?
#
loop_
_entity_poly.entity_id
_entity_poly.type
_entity_poly.pdbx_seq_one_letter_code
_entity_poly.pdbx_strand_id
1 'polypeptide(L)'
;TSEKKFPLSEVVHDTCLECATRNPGMHDTLLGEKVPELENIDEFAEVKKFMAMSGDERWEYFRREMQKCILCYACREACPLCFCNECFIDCSQPKWSGKSDKESDVQFFQIIRMFHLAGRCVGCGACSRACPMDVKLWRYLNKLRFDVKELFDYEAGVDENLSPPLTTYKGNDPNDFIK
;
A
#
# COMPACT_ATOMS: atom_id res chain seq x y z
N THR A 1 24.77 -19.40 -24.84
CA THR A 1 24.57 -18.81 -23.50
C THR A 1 24.15 -19.92 -22.57
N SER A 2 24.86 -20.21 -21.49
CA SER A 2 24.52 -21.31 -20.57
C SER A 2 23.31 -20.93 -19.71
N GLU A 3 22.31 -21.81 -19.62
CA GLU A 3 21.16 -21.65 -18.72
C GLU A 3 21.63 -21.61 -17.25
N LYS A 4 21.13 -20.65 -16.47
CA LYS A 4 21.34 -20.55 -15.02
C LYS A 4 20.00 -20.71 -14.32
N LYS A 5 19.95 -21.55 -13.28
CA LYS A 5 18.75 -21.80 -12.46
C LYS A 5 18.91 -21.11 -11.12
N PHE A 6 17.85 -20.44 -10.66
CA PHE A 6 17.77 -19.78 -9.37
C PHE A 6 16.52 -20.26 -8.62
N PRO A 7 16.57 -20.39 -7.28
CA PRO A 7 15.36 -20.56 -6.48
C PRO A 7 14.40 -19.39 -6.69
N LEU A 8 13.10 -19.67 -6.83
CA LEU A 8 12.09 -18.62 -7.03
C LEU A 8 12.11 -17.58 -5.90
N SER A 9 12.36 -18.02 -4.67
CA SER A 9 12.47 -17.15 -3.49
C SER A 9 13.58 -16.11 -3.57
N GLU A 10 14.60 -16.31 -4.41
CA GLU A 10 15.72 -15.38 -4.58
C GLU A 10 15.47 -14.31 -5.66
N VAL A 11 14.42 -14.49 -6.47
CA VAL A 11 14.15 -13.63 -7.64
C VAL A 11 12.78 -12.95 -7.61
N VAL A 12 11.93 -13.29 -6.65
CA VAL A 12 10.66 -12.59 -6.40
C VAL A 12 10.88 -11.39 -5.48
N HIS A 13 9.96 -10.43 -5.54
CA HIS A 13 9.95 -9.30 -4.60
C HIS A 13 9.53 -9.77 -3.20
N ASP A 14 10.05 -9.14 -2.14
CA ASP A 14 9.78 -9.50 -0.74
C ASP A 14 8.28 -9.63 -0.43
N THR A 15 7.45 -8.74 -1.00
CA THR A 15 5.99 -8.81 -0.82
C THR A 15 5.35 -10.10 -1.34
N CYS A 16 5.99 -10.79 -2.29
CA CYS A 16 5.53 -12.08 -2.79
C CYS A 16 5.87 -13.23 -1.84
N LEU A 17 6.90 -13.06 -1.00
CA LEU A 17 7.27 -14.03 0.04
C LEU A 17 6.30 -13.99 1.24
N GLU A 18 5.63 -12.87 1.43
CA GLU A 18 4.70 -12.60 2.54
C GLU A 18 3.22 -12.54 2.09
N CYS A 19 2.92 -12.91 0.84
CA CYS A 19 1.58 -12.81 0.28
C CYS A 19 0.64 -13.88 0.86
N ALA A 20 -0.40 -13.45 1.59
CA ALA A 20 -1.41 -14.34 2.19
C ALA A 20 -2.31 -15.04 1.17
N THR A 21 -2.41 -14.47 -0.04
CA THR A 21 -3.27 -14.98 -1.12
C THR A 21 -2.42 -15.26 -2.34
N ARG A 22 -1.90 -16.48 -2.47
CA ARG A 22 -1.03 -16.87 -3.60
C ARG A 22 -1.81 -17.38 -4.80
N ASN A 23 -3.03 -17.86 -4.57
CA ASN A 23 -3.95 -18.24 -5.64
C ASN A 23 -5.09 -17.22 -5.75
N PRO A 24 -5.51 -16.85 -6.98
CA PRO A 24 -6.63 -15.94 -7.16
C PRO A 24 -7.93 -16.58 -6.66
N GLY A 25 -8.61 -15.91 -5.71
CA GLY A 25 -9.91 -16.34 -5.18
C GLY A 25 -11.01 -16.35 -6.25
N MET A 26 -10.94 -15.42 -7.21
CA MET A 26 -11.85 -15.29 -8.35
C MET A 26 -11.05 -15.17 -9.65
N HIS A 27 -11.43 -15.94 -10.67
CA HIS A 27 -10.81 -15.92 -12.01
C HIS A 27 -11.72 -16.59 -13.04
N ASP A 28 -11.72 -16.10 -14.28
CA ASP A 28 -12.38 -16.80 -15.41
C ASP A 28 -11.54 -17.98 -15.91
N THR A 29 -10.22 -17.84 -15.89
CA THR A 29 -9.26 -18.86 -16.32
C THR A 29 -8.00 -18.79 -15.47
N LEU A 30 -7.65 -19.90 -14.82
CA LEU A 30 -6.39 -20.03 -14.09
C LEU A 30 -5.28 -20.41 -15.07
N LEU A 31 -4.27 -19.56 -15.19
CA LEU A 31 -3.07 -19.88 -15.94
C LEU A 31 -2.08 -20.59 -15.03
N GLY A 32 -1.82 -21.87 -15.30
CA GLY A 32 -0.95 -22.72 -14.49
C GLY A 32 -1.69 -23.46 -13.37
N GLU A 33 -0.91 -24.13 -12.52
CA GLU A 33 -1.45 -24.87 -11.37
C GLU A 33 -1.50 -24.00 -10.13
N LYS A 34 -2.41 -24.33 -9.20
CA LYS A 34 -2.43 -23.69 -7.89
C LYS A 34 -1.15 -24.00 -7.13
N VAL A 35 -0.63 -23.00 -6.43
CA VAL A 35 0.55 -23.17 -5.56
C VAL A 35 0.09 -23.36 -4.11
N PRO A 36 0.90 -23.99 -3.25
CA PRO A 36 0.60 -24.04 -1.83
C PRO A 36 0.47 -22.63 -1.25
N GLU A 37 -0.63 -22.39 -0.52
CA GLU A 37 -0.75 -21.19 0.30
C GLU A 37 0.28 -21.22 1.44
N LEU A 38 0.60 -20.05 1.96
CA LEU A 38 1.47 -19.95 3.13
C LEU A 38 0.65 -20.16 4.39
N GLU A 39 1.03 -21.12 5.21
CA GLU A 39 0.40 -21.36 6.51
C GLU A 39 1.04 -20.49 7.60
N ASN A 40 0.23 -20.01 8.55
CA ASN A 40 0.67 -19.30 9.75
C ASN A 40 1.52 -18.05 9.48
N ILE A 41 1.28 -17.33 8.39
CA ILE A 41 1.95 -16.06 8.13
C ILE A 41 1.26 -14.91 8.87
N ASP A 42 2.07 -13.99 9.40
CA ASP A 42 1.61 -12.70 9.88
C ASP A 42 2.00 -11.64 8.85
N GLU A 43 1.12 -11.38 7.87
CA GLU A 43 1.32 -10.38 6.80
C GLU A 43 1.52 -8.94 7.31
N PHE A 44 1.26 -8.71 8.61
CA PHE A 44 1.43 -7.42 9.29
C PHE A 44 2.57 -7.43 10.32
N ALA A 45 3.43 -8.46 10.36
CA ALA A 45 4.54 -8.55 11.31
C ALA A 45 5.45 -7.31 11.26
N GLU A 46 5.85 -6.88 10.07
CA GLU A 46 6.66 -5.67 9.86
C GLU A 46 5.92 -4.38 10.27
N VAL A 47 4.61 -4.35 10.08
CA VAL A 47 3.76 -3.23 10.50
C VAL A 47 3.72 -3.15 12.03
N LYS A 48 3.51 -4.27 12.72
CA LYS A 48 3.49 -4.35 14.19
C LYS A 48 4.83 -3.92 14.78
N LYS A 49 5.96 -4.36 14.20
CA LYS A 49 7.30 -3.88 14.57
C LYS A 49 7.44 -2.38 14.38
N PHE A 50 6.97 -1.84 13.26
CA PHE A 50 7.00 -0.39 13.00
C PHE A 50 6.13 0.39 14.00
N MET A 51 4.96 -0.14 14.37
CA MET A 51 4.04 0.49 15.34
C MET A 51 4.55 0.46 16.78
N ALA A 52 5.45 -0.47 17.12
CA ALA A 52 6.08 -0.52 18.44
C ALA A 52 7.08 0.64 18.67
N MET A 53 7.50 1.33 17.59
CA MET A 53 8.30 2.55 17.67
C MET A 53 7.45 3.74 18.14
N SER A 54 8.07 4.69 18.83
CA SER A 54 7.43 5.94 19.23
C SER A 54 6.96 6.75 18.01
N GLY A 55 6.05 7.72 18.24
CA GLY A 55 5.56 8.61 17.18
C GLY A 55 6.70 9.37 16.49
N ASP A 56 7.64 9.89 17.28
CA ASP A 56 8.79 10.65 16.77
C ASP A 56 9.74 9.79 15.93
N GLU A 57 10.01 8.56 16.37
CA GLU A 57 10.84 7.62 15.61
C GLU A 57 10.18 7.22 14.28
N ARG A 58 8.86 7.01 14.28
CA ARG A 58 8.10 6.72 13.05
C ARG A 58 8.09 7.91 12.10
N TRP A 59 7.94 9.12 12.64
CA TRP A 59 7.98 10.36 11.86
C TRP A 59 9.36 10.56 11.23
N GLU A 60 10.44 10.40 11.99
CA GLU A 60 11.80 10.53 11.45
C GLU A 60 12.10 9.46 10.39
N TYR A 61 11.62 8.22 10.59
CA TYR A 61 11.72 7.18 9.58
C TYR A 61 10.97 7.59 8.28
N PHE A 62 9.74 8.09 8.40
CA PHE A 62 8.97 8.61 7.26
C PHE A 62 9.69 9.75 6.56
N ARG A 63 10.18 10.73 7.31
CA ARG A 63 10.91 11.87 6.81
C ARG A 63 12.10 11.44 5.95
N ARG A 64 12.98 10.59 6.50
CA ARG A 64 14.17 10.05 5.81
C ARG A 64 13.82 9.20 4.59
N GLU A 65 12.79 8.36 4.69
CA GLU A 65 12.38 7.52 3.56
C GLU A 65 11.81 8.35 2.40
N MET A 66 11.00 9.36 2.71
CA MET A 66 10.42 10.25 1.71
C MET A 66 11.45 11.18 1.07
N GLN A 67 12.55 11.51 1.74
CA GLN A 67 13.63 12.32 1.12
C GLN A 67 14.25 11.68 -0.13
N LYS A 68 14.10 10.37 -0.33
CA LYS A 68 14.52 9.69 -1.58
C LYS A 68 13.59 9.99 -2.76
N CYS A 69 12.36 10.42 -2.51
CA CYS A 69 11.33 10.55 -3.53
C CYS A 69 11.54 11.80 -4.40
N ILE A 70 11.66 11.59 -5.71
CA ILE A 70 11.87 12.64 -6.71
C ILE A 70 10.56 13.12 -7.40
N LEU A 71 9.39 12.76 -6.84
CA LEU A 71 8.07 13.06 -7.42
C LEU A 71 7.90 12.66 -8.90
N CYS A 72 8.50 11.55 -9.32
CA CYS A 72 8.33 11.02 -10.69
C CYS A 72 6.94 10.39 -10.95
N TYR A 73 6.12 10.24 -9.91
CA TYR A 73 4.78 9.65 -9.96
C TYR A 73 4.66 8.20 -10.47
N ALA A 74 5.77 7.48 -10.70
CA ALA A 74 5.74 6.07 -11.12
C ALA A 74 4.90 5.18 -10.17
N CYS A 75 4.93 5.48 -8.87
CA CYS A 75 4.11 4.80 -7.87
C CYS A 75 2.59 5.00 -8.06
N ARG A 76 2.16 6.15 -8.58
CA ARG A 76 0.77 6.44 -8.96
C ARG A 76 0.41 5.63 -10.20
N GLU A 77 1.21 5.72 -11.25
CA GLU A 77 0.95 5.05 -12.54
C GLU A 77 0.92 3.53 -12.43
N ALA A 78 1.76 2.94 -11.57
CA ALA A 78 1.78 1.50 -11.34
C ALA A 78 0.62 0.98 -10.46
N CYS A 79 -0.15 1.87 -9.83
CA CYS A 79 -1.19 1.46 -8.90
C CYS A 79 -2.54 1.30 -9.63
N PRO A 80 -3.13 0.08 -9.65
CA PRO A 80 -4.41 -0.14 -10.33
C PRO A 80 -5.57 0.61 -9.66
N LEU A 81 -5.37 1.16 -8.46
CA LEU A 81 -6.40 1.87 -7.69
C LEU A 81 -6.25 3.39 -7.75
N CYS A 82 -5.22 3.90 -8.41
CA CYS A 82 -5.06 5.32 -8.71
C CYS A 82 -5.75 5.70 -10.03
N PHE A 83 -7.04 5.39 -10.16
CA PHE A 83 -7.83 5.60 -11.39
C PHE A 83 -8.75 6.83 -11.37
N CYS A 84 -8.58 7.75 -10.41
CA CYS A 84 -9.45 8.92 -10.30
C CYS A 84 -9.46 9.73 -11.61
N ASN A 85 -10.64 10.17 -12.05
CA ASN A 85 -10.79 11.00 -13.26
C ASN A 85 -9.99 12.31 -13.14
N GLU A 86 -9.93 12.88 -11.95
CA GLU A 86 -9.14 14.05 -11.62
C GLU A 86 -8.27 13.75 -10.39
N CYS A 87 -6.97 14.04 -10.48
CA CYS A 87 -6.03 13.85 -9.38
C CYS A 87 -5.60 15.22 -8.82
N PHE A 88 -5.55 15.34 -7.48
CA PHE A 88 -5.14 16.57 -6.79
C PHE A 88 -3.77 17.11 -7.22
N ILE A 89 -2.89 16.24 -7.74
CA ILE A 89 -1.56 16.61 -8.25
C ILE A 89 -1.61 17.31 -9.61
N ASP A 90 -2.69 17.11 -10.36
CA ASP A 90 -2.91 17.66 -11.69
C ASP A 90 -3.78 18.94 -11.63
N CYS A 91 -4.49 19.17 -10.53
CA CYS A 91 -5.27 20.39 -10.29
C CYS A 91 -4.39 21.65 -10.26
N SER A 92 -4.75 22.64 -11.06
CA SER A 92 -4.10 23.95 -11.10
C SER A 92 -4.85 25.02 -10.30
N GLN A 93 -6.17 24.88 -10.14
CA GLN A 93 -7.02 25.81 -9.37
C GLN A 93 -8.10 25.06 -8.57
N PRO A 94 -8.00 25.01 -7.23
CA PRO A 94 -6.85 25.41 -6.42
C PRO A 94 -5.65 24.49 -6.68
N LYS A 95 -4.43 25.03 -6.53
CA LYS A 95 -3.21 24.23 -6.59
C LYS A 95 -2.98 23.56 -5.23
N TRP A 96 -3.29 22.27 -5.14
CA TRP A 96 -3.19 21.52 -3.87
C TRP A 96 -1.76 21.12 -3.51
N SER A 97 -0.92 20.81 -4.50
CA SER A 97 0.43 20.30 -4.27
C SER A 97 1.47 21.14 -5.01
N GLY A 98 2.58 21.44 -4.33
CA GLY A 98 3.79 21.84 -5.02
C GLY A 98 4.37 20.68 -5.85
N LYS A 99 5.18 21.02 -6.85
CA LYS A 99 5.86 20.07 -7.75
C LYS A 99 7.38 20.27 -7.67
N SER A 100 7.88 20.44 -6.44
CA SER A 100 9.31 20.58 -6.15
C SER A 100 9.81 19.43 -5.29
N ASP A 101 11.13 19.32 -5.16
CA ASP A 101 11.82 18.38 -4.29
C ASP A 101 11.84 18.82 -2.81
N LYS A 102 11.15 19.93 -2.47
CA LYS A 102 10.99 20.35 -1.08
C LYS A 102 10.31 19.25 -0.28
N GLU A 103 10.83 19.02 0.92
CA GLU A 103 10.35 18.01 1.84
C GLU A 103 8.82 18.11 2.06
N SER A 104 8.29 19.32 2.21
CA SER A 104 6.85 19.55 2.38
C SER A 104 6.01 19.08 1.18
N ASP A 105 6.48 19.29 -0.05
CA ASP A 105 5.75 18.91 -1.27
C ASP A 105 5.73 17.39 -1.42
N VAL A 106 6.88 16.76 -1.18
CA VAL A 106 7.03 15.30 -1.23
C VAL A 106 6.16 14.61 -0.19
N GLN A 107 6.24 15.07 1.07
CA GLN A 107 5.46 14.52 2.17
C GLN A 107 3.96 14.73 1.95
N PHE A 108 3.54 15.92 1.51
CA PHE A 108 2.14 16.19 1.21
C PHE A 108 1.60 15.23 0.15
N PHE A 109 2.30 15.08 -0.99
CA PHE A 109 1.89 14.14 -2.02
C PHE A 109 1.76 12.72 -1.49
N GLN A 110 2.77 12.23 -0.76
CA GLN A 110 2.78 10.84 -0.29
C GLN A 110 1.73 10.58 0.78
N ILE A 111 1.55 11.49 1.75
CA ILE A 111 0.50 11.37 2.79
C ILE A 111 -0.87 11.31 2.13
N ILE A 112 -1.23 12.31 1.31
CA ILE A 112 -2.56 12.37 0.68
C ILE A 112 -2.80 11.16 -0.21
N ARG A 113 -1.82 10.76 -1.04
CA ARG A 113 -1.94 9.57 -1.89
C ARG A 113 -2.14 8.30 -1.07
N MET A 114 -1.39 8.12 0.02
CA MET A 114 -1.54 6.96 0.91
C MET A 114 -2.94 6.93 1.52
N PHE A 115 -3.44 8.06 2.02
CA PHE A 115 -4.80 8.16 2.58
C PHE A 115 -5.90 7.88 1.55
N HIS A 116 -5.76 8.33 0.29
CA HIS A 116 -6.71 7.98 -0.77
C HIS A 116 -6.78 6.47 -1.09
N LEU A 117 -5.78 5.70 -0.63
CA LEU A 117 -5.71 4.25 -0.78
C LEU A 117 -6.12 3.49 0.50
N ALA A 118 -6.45 4.19 1.60
CA ALA A 118 -6.97 3.55 2.80
C ALA A 118 -8.28 2.81 2.49
N GLY A 119 -8.35 1.53 2.85
CA GLY A 119 -9.48 0.65 2.53
C GLY A 119 -9.58 0.25 1.06
N ARG A 120 -8.59 0.60 0.23
CA ARG A 120 -8.52 0.20 -1.18
C ARG A 120 -7.27 -0.62 -1.48
N CYS A 121 -6.13 -0.29 -0.87
CA CYS A 121 -4.87 -0.98 -1.11
C CYS A 121 -4.95 -2.50 -0.82
N VAL A 122 -4.63 -3.32 -1.81
CA VAL A 122 -4.59 -4.80 -1.70
C VAL A 122 -3.21 -5.34 -1.31
N GLY A 123 -2.25 -4.47 -0.95
CA GLY A 123 -0.93 -4.89 -0.49
C GLY A 123 0.00 -5.43 -1.58
N CYS A 124 -0.30 -5.25 -2.86
CA CYS A 124 0.46 -5.87 -3.96
C CYS A 124 1.90 -5.37 -4.15
N GLY A 125 2.33 -4.30 -3.49
CA GLY A 125 3.69 -3.76 -3.56
C GLY A 125 4.09 -3.07 -4.89
N ALA A 126 3.18 -2.95 -5.86
CA ALA A 126 3.48 -2.40 -7.19
C ALA A 126 4.09 -0.99 -7.14
N CYS A 127 3.62 -0.16 -6.21
CA CYS A 127 4.12 1.20 -6.02
C CYS A 127 5.59 1.25 -5.57
N SER A 128 6.03 0.32 -4.71
CA SER A 128 7.43 0.22 -4.30
C SER A 128 8.28 -0.38 -5.41
N ARG A 129 7.80 -1.42 -6.10
CA ARG A 129 8.50 -2.03 -7.25
C ARG A 129 8.75 -1.06 -8.41
N ALA A 130 7.80 -0.16 -8.65
CA ALA A 130 7.92 0.84 -9.71
C ALA A 130 8.81 2.02 -9.33
N CYS A 131 9.22 2.16 -8.06
CA CYS A 131 9.97 3.32 -7.61
C CYS A 131 11.44 3.22 -8.05
N PRO A 132 11.97 4.16 -8.87
CA PRO A 132 13.38 4.13 -9.27
C PRO A 132 14.34 4.48 -8.12
N MET A 133 13.81 5.02 -7.02
CA MET A 133 14.58 5.45 -5.84
C MET A 133 14.42 4.49 -4.65
N ASP A 134 13.80 3.33 -4.88
CA ASP A 134 13.58 2.29 -3.86
C ASP A 134 12.87 2.80 -2.60
N VAL A 135 11.90 3.71 -2.77
CA VAL A 135 11.06 4.20 -1.66
C VAL A 135 10.16 3.07 -1.17
N LYS A 136 10.24 2.74 0.11
CA LYS A 136 9.48 1.65 0.76
C LYS A 136 8.03 2.02 1.07
N LEU A 137 7.30 2.53 0.07
CA LEU A 137 5.89 2.92 0.15
C LEU A 137 4.96 1.81 0.67
N TRP A 138 5.26 0.55 0.32
CA TRP A 138 4.46 -0.60 0.75
C TRP A 138 4.30 -0.67 2.27
N ARG A 139 5.32 -0.31 3.07
CA ARG A 139 5.24 -0.32 4.54
C ARG A 139 4.09 0.55 5.07
N TYR A 140 3.97 1.77 4.58
CA TYR A 140 2.94 2.72 5.02
C TYR A 140 1.56 2.33 4.53
N LEU A 141 1.47 1.85 3.29
CA LEU A 141 0.21 1.34 2.74
C LEU A 141 -0.24 0.07 3.45
N ASN A 142 0.69 -0.81 3.85
CA ASN A 142 0.37 -2.00 4.62
C ASN A 142 -0.05 -1.65 6.06
N LYS A 143 0.49 -0.56 6.63
CA LYS A 143 -0.04 0.01 7.88
C LYS A 143 -1.48 0.49 7.74
N LEU A 144 -1.84 1.17 6.65
CA LEU A 144 -3.24 1.57 6.42
C LEU A 144 -4.15 0.36 6.18
N ARG A 145 -3.67 -0.72 5.54
CA ARG A 145 -4.39 -1.99 5.47
C ARG A 145 -4.65 -2.57 6.86
N PHE A 146 -3.61 -2.63 7.69
CA PHE A 146 -3.71 -3.12 9.06
C PHE A 146 -4.73 -2.32 9.87
N ASP A 147 -4.67 -0.99 9.83
CA ASP A 147 -5.66 -0.15 10.53
C ASP A 147 -7.08 -0.42 10.08
N VAL A 148 -7.29 -0.58 8.77
CA VAL A 148 -8.61 -0.84 8.22
C VAL A 148 -9.13 -2.22 8.65
N LYS A 149 -8.27 -3.23 8.70
CA LYS A 149 -8.61 -4.56 9.20
C LYS A 149 -8.99 -4.51 10.68
N GLU A 150 -8.18 -3.86 11.52
CA GLU A 150 -8.42 -3.78 12.97
C GLU A 150 -9.64 -2.92 13.33
N LEU A 151 -9.87 -1.81 12.63
CA LEU A 151 -10.94 -0.87 12.95
C LEU A 151 -12.30 -1.26 12.33
N PHE A 152 -12.30 -1.86 11.13
CA PHE A 152 -13.52 -2.07 10.35
C PHE A 152 -13.78 -3.53 9.96
N ASP A 153 -12.90 -4.46 10.36
CA ASP A 153 -12.94 -5.87 9.96
C ASP A 153 -13.07 -6.02 8.44
N TYR A 154 -12.29 -5.22 7.72
CA TYR A 154 -12.34 -5.12 6.27
C TYR A 154 -10.99 -5.37 5.62
N GLU A 155 -10.98 -6.15 4.55
CA GLU A 155 -9.82 -6.38 3.71
C GLU A 155 -10.13 -6.12 2.23
N ALA A 156 -9.38 -5.19 1.64
CA ALA A 156 -9.60 -4.80 0.25
C ALA A 156 -9.27 -5.95 -0.71
N GLY A 157 -10.17 -6.20 -1.67
CA GLY A 157 -9.97 -7.18 -2.74
C GLY A 157 -10.19 -8.64 -2.33
N VAL A 158 -10.76 -8.91 -1.14
CA VAL A 158 -11.04 -10.28 -0.66
C VAL A 158 -12.50 -10.68 -0.89
N ASP A 159 -13.46 -9.84 -0.48
CA ASP A 159 -14.89 -10.08 -0.68
C ASP A 159 -15.51 -8.95 -1.51
N GLU A 160 -16.09 -9.30 -2.65
CA GLU A 160 -16.74 -8.35 -3.57
C GLU A 160 -18.08 -7.82 -3.05
N ASN A 161 -18.69 -8.51 -2.09
CA ASN A 161 -19.98 -8.11 -1.50
C ASN A 161 -19.80 -7.06 -0.39
N LEU A 162 -18.56 -6.80 0.03
CA LEU A 162 -18.24 -5.81 1.05
C LEU A 162 -17.78 -4.50 0.42
N SER A 163 -18.47 -3.43 0.78
CA SER A 163 -18.06 -2.07 0.41
C SER A 163 -16.91 -1.57 1.30
N PRO A 164 -15.95 -0.80 0.75
CA PRO A 164 -14.88 -0.18 1.55
C PRO A 164 -15.42 0.73 2.66
N PRO A 165 -14.79 0.73 3.85
CA PRO A 165 -15.32 1.43 5.02
C PRO A 165 -15.39 2.95 4.86
N LEU A 166 -14.56 3.55 4.02
CA LEU A 166 -14.60 5.01 3.76
C LEU A 166 -15.69 5.43 2.75
N THR A 167 -16.48 4.47 2.27
CA THR A 167 -17.60 4.71 1.33
C THR A 167 -18.96 4.31 1.91
N THR A 168 -18.97 3.78 3.13
CA THR A 168 -20.17 3.33 3.83
C THR A 168 -20.16 3.83 5.26
N TYR A 169 -21.33 3.84 5.89
CA TYR A 169 -21.47 4.15 7.30
C TYR A 169 -22.16 2.98 8.00
N LYS A 170 -21.63 2.54 9.15
CA LYS A 170 -22.30 1.62 10.06
C LYS A 170 -22.50 2.29 11.42
N GLY A 171 -23.68 2.11 12.02
CA GLY A 171 -23.99 2.72 13.32
C GLY A 171 -23.07 2.28 14.46
N ASN A 172 -22.34 1.17 14.29
CA ASN A 172 -21.37 0.63 15.23
C ASN A 172 -19.91 0.82 14.79
N ASP A 173 -19.63 1.70 13.83
CA ASP A 173 -18.24 2.05 13.48
C ASP A 173 -17.50 2.61 14.72
N PRO A 174 -16.18 2.41 14.84
CA PRO A 174 -15.41 2.93 15.98
C PRO A 174 -15.48 4.46 16.07
N ASN A 175 -15.84 4.98 17.24
CA ASN A 175 -16.00 6.42 17.49
C ASN A 175 -15.25 6.92 18.74
N ASP A 176 -14.32 6.12 19.27
CA ASP A 176 -13.60 6.40 20.53
C ASP A 176 -12.75 7.69 20.50
N PHE A 177 -12.53 8.26 19.31
CA PHE A 177 -11.84 9.52 19.10
C PHE A 177 -12.73 10.76 19.28
N ILE A 178 -14.06 10.61 19.21
CA ILE A 178 -15.03 11.68 19.49
C ILE A 178 -15.28 11.67 21.00
N LYS A 179 -14.72 12.68 21.70
CA LYS A 179 -14.92 12.90 23.14
C LYS A 179 -15.83 14.10 23.38
#